data_AF-A0A7C8R036-F1
#
_entry.id   AF-A0A7C8R036-F1
#
_cell.length_a   1.000
_cell.length_b   1.000
_cell.length_c   1.000
_cell.angle_alpha   90.00
_cell.angle_beta   90.00
_cell.angle_gamma   90.00
#
_symmetry.space_group_name_H-M   'P 1'
#
loop_
_entity.id
_entity.type
_entity.pdbx_description
1 polymer ?
#
loop_
_entity_poly.entity_id
_entity_poly.type
_entity_poly.pdbx_seq_one_letter_code
_entity_poly.pdbx_strand_id
1 'polypeptide(L)'
;MWGNRCTEPYFVDVTDTNRWTCSTVWAGLVGLVSRQNGLSREFMPRFILFIRADEDSESGKMPPREAIEAMTSFWKELVAANVLVYGDGMHASSKSTRIIFPGNGVSPMLKSGPFPVNEVVAGFWILDVKDYDEALVWAKKCPVIDAPQGCTLELRQFITMEDARDSFTDEMREEHAKGRKLLDDKLGFQKPTSD
;
A
#
# COMPACT_ATOMS: atom_id res chain seq x y z
N MET A 1 -7.12 -53.31 50.15
CA MET A 1 -6.65 -54.69 50.42
C MET A 1 -6.61 -55.42 49.10
N TRP A 2 -5.46 -55.97 48.70
CA TRP A 2 -5.20 -56.65 47.41
C TRP A 2 -5.42 -55.75 46.15
N GLY A 3 -4.70 -55.91 45.03
CA GLY A 3 -3.47 -56.67 44.81
C GLY A 3 -3.37 -57.28 43.41
N ASN A 4 -2.28 -56.95 42.68
CA ASN A 4 -1.46 -57.81 41.80
C ASN A 4 -2.11 -58.97 41.00
N ARG A 5 -1.78 -59.24 39.71
CA ARG A 5 -0.74 -58.68 38.81
C ARG A 5 -0.95 -59.20 37.36
N CYS A 6 -0.26 -58.57 36.41
CA CYS A 6 0.34 -59.11 35.15
C CYS A 6 -0.21 -60.39 34.47
N THR A 7 -0.37 -60.33 33.14
CA THR A 7 0.53 -61.03 32.20
C THR A 7 0.64 -60.29 30.85
N GLU A 8 1.82 -59.74 30.60
CA GLU A 8 2.41 -59.43 29.28
C GLU A 8 3.06 -60.72 28.68
N PRO A 9 3.75 -60.73 27.51
CA PRO A 9 4.16 -59.63 26.61
C PRO A 9 3.83 -59.86 25.11
N TYR A 10 4.32 -58.99 24.22
CA TYR A 10 5.40 -59.37 23.28
C TYR A 10 6.07 -58.13 22.61
N PHE A 11 7.23 -57.72 23.14
CA PHE A 11 8.37 -56.95 22.57
C PHE A 11 8.09 -55.72 21.65
N VAL A 12 8.49 -54.48 21.96
CA VAL A 12 9.87 -53.88 22.08
C VAL A 12 10.75 -54.10 20.83
N ASP A 13 11.67 -53.21 20.43
CA ASP A 13 12.27 -52.00 21.05
C ASP A 13 12.81 -51.08 19.90
N VAL A 14 13.26 -49.82 19.99
CA VAL A 14 13.62 -48.79 21.01
C VAL A 14 13.32 -47.41 20.34
N THR A 15 13.24 -46.21 20.95
CA THR A 15 13.40 -45.66 22.32
C THR A 15 12.13 -44.81 22.66
N ASP A 16 11.91 -44.10 23.77
CA ASP A 16 12.65 -43.54 24.93
C ASP A 16 13.45 -42.23 24.67
N THR A 17 13.29 -41.10 25.39
CA THR A 17 12.69 -40.89 26.73
C THR A 17 11.65 -39.76 26.81
N ASN A 18 10.63 -39.97 27.64
CA ASN A 18 9.83 -38.92 28.31
C ASN A 18 10.72 -38.12 29.31
N ARG A 19 10.42 -36.93 29.87
CA ARG A 19 9.18 -36.12 29.98
C ARG A 19 9.50 -34.70 30.51
N TRP A 20 8.55 -33.76 30.38
CA TRP A 20 8.34 -32.53 31.18
C TRP A 20 9.51 -31.54 31.43
N THR A 21 9.38 -30.32 30.88
CA THR A 21 9.11 -29.11 31.68
C THR A 21 8.15 -28.18 30.91
N CYS A 22 7.49 -27.25 31.60
CA CYS A 22 6.50 -26.34 31.01
C CYS A 22 7.17 -25.18 30.25
N SER A 23 6.87 -25.01 28.97
CA SER A 23 7.23 -23.82 28.19
C SER A 23 6.29 -23.57 27.00
N THR A 24 6.07 -22.27 26.69
CA THR A 24 5.54 -21.74 25.42
C THR A 24 4.32 -22.44 24.79
N VAL A 25 3.13 -21.99 25.22
CA VAL A 25 1.97 -21.83 24.31
C VAL A 25 1.92 -20.35 23.88
N TRP A 26 1.42 -20.04 22.68
CA TRP A 26 1.46 -18.72 22.02
C TRP A 26 2.82 -18.28 21.43
N ALA A 27 3.36 -19.10 20.53
CA ALA A 27 4.24 -18.65 19.45
C ALA A 27 3.96 -19.47 18.19
N GLY A 28 3.11 -18.99 17.27
CA GLY A 28 2.77 -19.78 16.08
C GLY A 28 1.52 -19.40 15.27
N LEU A 29 1.20 -18.11 15.05
CA LEU A 29 0.20 -17.73 14.03
C LEU A 29 0.40 -16.33 13.40
N VAL A 30 1.66 -15.92 13.24
CA VAL A 30 2.04 -14.99 12.17
C VAL A 30 3.03 -15.73 11.29
N GLY A 31 2.54 -16.28 10.17
CA GLY A 31 3.39 -16.95 9.20
C GLY A 31 4.37 -15.95 8.59
N LEU A 32 5.67 -16.18 8.76
CA LEU A 32 6.71 -15.37 8.14
C LEU A 32 6.66 -15.57 6.61
N VAL A 33 5.92 -14.70 5.92
CA VAL A 33 5.95 -14.60 4.45
C VAL A 33 7.29 -13.95 4.04
N SER A 34 8.36 -14.72 4.17
CA SER A 34 9.69 -14.33 3.72
C SER A 34 9.63 -14.16 2.19
N ARG A 35 9.81 -12.92 1.72
CA ARG A 35 9.71 -12.54 0.29
C ARG A 35 10.83 -13.20 -0.52
N GLN A 36 10.64 -14.45 -0.93
CA GLN A 36 11.44 -15.09 -1.98
C GLN A 36 11.01 -14.60 -3.37
N ASN A 37 11.41 -13.37 -3.71
CA ASN A 37 11.39 -12.84 -5.08
C ASN A 37 12.66 -12.00 -5.27
N GLY A 38 13.60 -12.48 -6.10
CA GLY A 38 14.93 -11.89 -6.27
C GLY A 38 14.99 -10.59 -7.09
N LEU A 39 13.96 -9.75 -7.00
CA LEU A 39 14.01 -8.37 -7.50
C LEU A 39 14.56 -7.48 -6.38
N SER A 40 15.68 -6.80 -6.62
CA SER A 40 16.14 -5.76 -5.70
C SER A 40 15.09 -4.66 -5.61
N ARG A 41 14.84 -4.16 -4.40
CA ARG A 41 13.72 -3.24 -4.14
C ARG A 41 13.87 -1.87 -4.80
N GLU A 42 15.06 -1.60 -5.32
CA GLU A 42 15.40 -0.49 -6.22
C GLU A 42 14.52 -0.42 -7.48
N PHE A 43 13.96 -1.55 -7.93
CA PHE A 43 13.18 -1.68 -9.17
C PHE A 43 11.68 -2.00 -8.97
N MET A 44 11.12 -1.84 -7.76
CA MET A 44 9.68 -2.05 -7.60
C MET A 44 8.85 -0.99 -8.37
N PRO A 45 7.85 -1.40 -9.17
CA PRO A 45 6.94 -0.47 -9.81
C PRO A 45 6.03 0.21 -8.78
N ARG A 46 5.93 1.54 -8.90
CA ARG A 46 5.01 2.34 -8.09
C ARG A 46 3.69 2.55 -8.81
N PHE A 47 2.61 2.58 -8.04
CA PHE A 47 1.26 2.82 -8.54
C PHE A 47 0.59 3.93 -7.72
N ILE A 48 -0.30 4.69 -8.36
CA ILE A 48 -1.24 5.58 -7.67
C ILE A 48 -2.64 5.00 -7.79
N LEU A 49 -3.32 4.94 -6.66
CA LEU A 49 -4.72 4.56 -6.53
C LEU A 49 -5.50 5.83 -6.20
N PHE A 50 -6.13 6.44 -7.20
CA PHE A 50 -7.01 7.58 -6.99
C PHE A 50 -8.38 7.11 -6.48
N ILE A 51 -8.88 7.79 -5.45
CA ILE A 51 -10.24 7.66 -4.94
C ILE A 51 -11.07 8.74 -5.63
N ARG A 52 -11.96 8.34 -6.55
CA ARG A 52 -12.86 9.29 -7.22
C ARG A 52 -13.82 9.90 -6.20
N ALA A 53 -14.17 11.17 -6.38
CA ALA A 53 -15.08 11.85 -5.48
C ALA A 53 -16.54 11.37 -5.65
N ASP A 54 -17.33 11.67 -4.62
CA ASP A 54 -18.77 11.42 -4.51
C ASP A 54 -19.48 12.66 -3.94
N GLU A 55 -20.81 12.61 -3.79
CA GLU A 55 -21.58 13.74 -3.26
C GLU A 55 -21.24 14.07 -1.80
N ASP A 56 -20.85 13.10 -0.97
CA ASP A 56 -20.51 13.32 0.43
C ASP A 56 -19.16 14.04 0.59
N SER A 57 -18.13 13.58 -0.12
CA SER A 57 -16.80 14.20 -0.11
C SER A 57 -16.83 15.62 -0.70
N GLU A 58 -17.55 15.85 -1.80
CA GLU A 58 -17.74 17.20 -2.36
C GLU A 58 -18.65 18.10 -1.51
N SER A 59 -19.55 17.54 -0.69
CA SER A 59 -20.31 18.33 0.30
C SER A 59 -19.45 18.79 1.50
N GLY A 60 -18.22 18.31 1.62
CA GLY A 60 -17.29 18.70 2.69
C GLY A 60 -17.61 18.11 4.06
N LYS A 61 -18.46 17.08 4.13
CA LYS A 61 -18.66 16.27 5.34
C LYS A 61 -17.37 15.52 5.67
N MET A 62 -17.03 15.41 6.95
CA MET A 62 -16.01 14.47 7.39
C MET A 62 -16.62 13.05 7.49
N PRO A 63 -15.88 11.98 7.16
CA PRO A 63 -16.36 10.61 7.32
C PRO A 63 -16.78 10.28 8.77
N PRO A 64 -17.73 9.35 8.97
CA PRO A 64 -18.08 8.86 10.31
C PRO A 64 -16.90 8.13 10.97
N ARG A 65 -16.93 8.03 12.31
CA ARG A 65 -15.84 7.43 13.10
C ARG A 65 -15.45 6.03 12.60
N GLU A 66 -16.43 5.19 12.31
CA GLU A 66 -16.22 3.81 11.85
C GLU A 66 -15.41 3.76 10.54
N ALA A 67 -15.69 4.67 9.60
CA ALA A 67 -14.90 4.81 8.37
C ALA A 67 -13.47 5.31 8.65
N ILE A 68 -13.29 6.25 9.58
CA ILE A 68 -11.96 6.72 10.01
C ILE A 68 -11.16 5.58 10.67
N GLU A 69 -11.80 4.75 11.49
CA GLU A 69 -11.19 3.60 12.16
C GLU A 69 -10.80 2.52 11.15
N ALA A 70 -11.66 2.20 10.19
CA ALA A 70 -11.37 1.28 9.08
C ALA A 70 -10.19 1.78 8.23
N MET A 71 -10.21 3.05 7.79
CA MET A 71 -9.10 3.66 7.04
C MET A 71 -7.80 3.68 7.85
N THR A 72 -7.87 3.89 9.18
CA THR A 72 -6.71 3.83 10.08
C THR A 72 -6.16 2.40 10.20
N SER A 73 -7.01 1.37 10.18
CA SER A 73 -6.58 -0.03 10.16
C SER A 73 -5.89 -0.38 8.84
N PHE A 74 -6.50 0.00 7.70
CA PHE A 74 -5.92 -0.22 6.38
C PHE A 74 -4.57 0.50 6.20
N TRP A 75 -4.44 1.74 6.68
CA TRP A 75 -3.16 2.45 6.71
C TRP A 75 -2.08 1.69 7.49
N LYS A 76 -2.43 1.12 8.66
CA LYS A 76 -1.49 0.29 9.44
C LYS A 76 -1.07 -0.97 8.69
N GLU A 77 -1.97 -1.63 7.94
CA GLU A 77 -1.61 -2.77 7.09
C GLU A 77 -0.61 -2.38 6.00
N LEU A 78 -0.86 -1.28 5.28
CA LEU A 78 0.03 -0.80 4.21
C LEU A 78 1.41 -0.40 4.74
N VAL A 79 1.48 0.20 5.93
CA VAL A 79 2.74 0.56 6.60
C VAL A 79 3.46 -0.68 7.14
N ALA A 80 2.75 -1.65 7.74
CA ALA A 80 3.34 -2.88 8.26
C ALA A 80 3.86 -3.81 7.14
N ALA A 81 3.18 -3.85 6.00
CA ALA A 81 3.67 -4.48 4.78
C ALA A 81 4.77 -3.66 4.06
N ASN A 82 5.01 -2.42 4.53
CA ASN A 82 5.97 -1.47 3.97
C ASN A 82 5.72 -1.17 2.47
N VAL A 83 4.45 -1.13 2.04
CA VAL A 83 4.05 -0.84 0.65
C VAL A 83 3.53 0.59 0.47
N LEU A 84 3.29 1.34 1.55
CA LEU A 84 2.86 2.74 1.48
C LEU A 84 4.05 3.65 1.21
N VAL A 85 4.01 4.42 0.12
CA VAL A 85 4.92 5.57 -0.11
C VAL A 85 4.35 6.83 0.52
N TYR A 86 3.08 7.14 0.19
CA TYR A 86 2.35 8.30 0.68
C TYR A 86 0.86 8.14 0.39
N GLY A 87 -0.01 8.88 1.08
CA GLY A 87 -1.40 9.02 0.69
C GLY A 87 -2.13 9.98 1.62
N ASP A 88 -3.14 10.67 1.09
CA ASP A 88 -3.89 11.70 1.80
C ASP A 88 -5.29 11.89 1.20
N GLY A 89 -6.17 12.54 1.97
CA GLY A 89 -7.45 13.06 1.49
C GLY A 89 -7.28 14.42 0.81
N MET A 90 -8.24 14.78 -0.04
CA MET A 90 -8.32 16.09 -0.67
C MET A 90 -9.55 16.85 -0.17
N HIS A 91 -9.46 18.18 -0.10
CA HIS A 91 -10.65 19.00 0.13
C HIS A 91 -11.56 19.01 -1.10
N ALA A 92 -12.87 19.07 -0.85
CA ALA A 92 -13.90 19.31 -1.86
C ALA A 92 -13.49 20.38 -2.88
N SER A 93 -13.83 20.16 -4.14
CA SER A 93 -13.41 21.00 -5.28
C SER A 93 -13.88 22.45 -5.17
N SER A 94 -14.90 22.74 -4.35
CA SER A 94 -15.32 24.09 -3.94
C SER A 94 -14.18 24.93 -3.31
N LYS A 95 -13.13 24.30 -2.77
CA LYS A 95 -11.90 24.95 -2.27
C LYS A 95 -10.73 24.92 -3.27
N SER A 96 -10.96 24.48 -4.50
CA SER A 96 -9.91 24.26 -5.51
C SER A 96 -10.01 25.24 -6.70
N THR A 97 -8.89 25.41 -7.40
CA THR A 97 -8.80 26.22 -8.63
C THR A 97 -8.14 25.40 -9.73
N ARG A 98 -8.83 25.21 -10.85
CA ARG A 98 -8.28 24.59 -12.05
C ARG A 98 -7.57 25.66 -12.87
N ILE A 99 -6.26 25.49 -13.06
CA ILE A 99 -5.42 26.34 -13.91
C ILE A 99 -5.44 25.75 -15.31
N ILE A 100 -5.91 26.51 -16.29
CA ILE A 100 -6.16 26.05 -17.67
C ILE A 100 -5.18 26.78 -18.60
N PHE A 101 -4.35 26.04 -19.31
CA PHE A 101 -3.41 26.56 -20.30
C PHE A 101 -3.96 26.27 -21.70
N PRO A 102 -4.57 27.24 -22.41
CA PRO A 102 -5.17 27.01 -23.73
C PRO A 102 -4.15 26.88 -24.88
N GLY A 103 -2.84 26.89 -24.59
CA GLY A 103 -1.76 26.71 -25.56
C GLY A 103 -1.36 27.99 -26.30
N ASN A 104 -0.51 27.86 -27.32
CA ASN A 104 -0.13 28.92 -28.26
C ASN A 104 0.36 30.24 -27.63
N GLY A 105 1.01 30.18 -26.46
CA GLY A 105 1.50 31.35 -25.74
C GLY A 105 0.43 32.21 -25.05
N VAL A 106 -0.83 31.77 -25.04
CA VAL A 106 -1.95 32.46 -24.39
C VAL A 106 -1.86 32.28 -22.87
N SER A 107 -2.10 33.35 -22.12
CA SER A 107 -2.04 33.37 -20.65
C SER A 107 -2.95 32.33 -19.99
N PRO A 108 -2.58 31.79 -18.80
CA PRO A 108 -3.40 30.80 -18.12
C PRO A 108 -4.72 31.39 -17.62
N MET A 109 -5.80 30.64 -17.78
CA MET A 109 -7.11 30.96 -17.19
C MET A 109 -7.28 30.27 -15.85
N LEU A 110 -7.82 30.97 -14.86
CA LEU A 110 -8.14 30.42 -13.55
C LEU A 110 -9.65 30.17 -13.46
N LYS A 111 -10.06 28.94 -13.16
CA LYS A 111 -11.45 28.59 -12.85
C LYS A 111 -11.52 28.02 -11.43
N SER A 112 -12.17 28.73 -10.52
CA SER A 112 -12.52 28.19 -9.19
C SER A 112 -13.56 27.08 -9.33
N GLY A 113 -13.59 26.14 -8.38
CA GLY A 113 -14.67 25.16 -8.28
C GLY A 113 -15.97 25.72 -7.68
N PRO A 114 -16.97 24.86 -7.40
CA PRO A 114 -16.91 23.40 -7.54
C PRO A 114 -16.87 22.94 -9.01
N PHE A 115 -16.47 21.68 -9.19
CA PHE A 115 -16.47 20.97 -10.48
C PHE A 115 -17.46 19.79 -10.44
N PRO A 116 -17.80 19.19 -11.60
CA PRO A 116 -18.59 17.96 -11.62
C PRO A 116 -17.91 16.86 -10.80
N VAL A 117 -18.66 16.20 -9.92
CA VAL A 117 -18.18 15.18 -8.97
C VAL A 117 -17.37 14.09 -9.67
N ASN A 118 -17.87 13.63 -10.83
CA ASN A 118 -17.22 12.61 -11.65
C ASN A 118 -15.85 13.04 -12.23
N GLU A 119 -15.56 14.34 -12.34
CA GLU A 119 -14.25 14.83 -12.81
C GLU A 119 -13.17 14.82 -11.73
N VAL A 120 -13.52 14.83 -10.44
CA VAL A 120 -12.57 15.10 -9.33
C VAL A 120 -12.21 13.87 -8.47
N VAL A 121 -11.20 14.06 -7.63
CA VAL A 121 -10.54 13.05 -6.80
C VAL A 121 -10.61 13.51 -5.35
N ALA A 122 -11.12 12.64 -4.46
CA ALA A 122 -11.30 12.93 -3.04
C ALA A 122 -10.12 12.46 -2.17
N GLY A 123 -9.20 11.66 -2.71
CA GLY A 123 -8.01 11.18 -2.02
C GLY A 123 -7.17 10.26 -2.91
N PHE A 124 -5.98 9.89 -2.45
CA PHE A 124 -5.12 8.96 -3.19
C PHE A 124 -4.16 8.18 -2.29
N TRP A 125 -3.74 7.01 -2.76
CA TRP A 125 -2.64 6.22 -2.19
C TRP A 125 -1.55 5.99 -3.24
N ILE A 126 -0.29 6.25 -2.89
CA ILE A 126 0.88 5.86 -3.68
C ILE A 126 1.46 4.60 -3.03
N LEU A 127 1.49 3.52 -3.81
CA LEU A 127 1.97 2.21 -3.41
C LEU A 127 3.28 1.87 -4.11
N ASP A 128 4.18 1.21 -3.40
CA ASP A 128 5.42 0.62 -3.90
C ASP A 128 5.35 -0.90 -3.71
N VAL A 129 5.18 -1.63 -4.81
CA VAL A 129 4.78 -3.05 -4.82
C VAL A 129 5.44 -3.80 -5.97
N LYS A 130 5.40 -5.14 -5.95
CA LYS A 130 6.08 -6.01 -6.92
C LYS A 130 5.56 -5.82 -8.35
N ASP A 131 4.24 -5.69 -8.51
CA ASP A 131 3.54 -5.67 -9.80
C ASP A 131 2.11 -5.12 -9.67
N TYR A 132 1.41 -5.04 -10.80
CA TYR A 132 0.02 -4.56 -10.89
C TYR A 132 -0.99 -5.47 -10.16
N ASP A 133 -0.71 -6.77 -10.02
CA ASP A 133 -1.60 -7.70 -9.32
C ASP A 133 -1.52 -7.52 -7.80
N GLU A 134 -0.32 -7.31 -7.24
CA GLU A 134 -0.16 -6.88 -5.84
C GLU A 134 -0.83 -5.52 -5.62
N ALA A 135 -0.69 -4.57 -6.56
CA ALA A 135 -1.38 -3.27 -6.50
C ALA A 135 -2.92 -3.42 -6.48
N LEU A 136 -3.48 -4.33 -7.29
CA LEU A 136 -4.91 -4.67 -7.29
C LEU A 136 -5.38 -5.35 -6.00
N VAL A 137 -4.55 -6.19 -5.37
CA VAL A 137 -4.86 -6.80 -4.07
C VAL A 137 -4.98 -5.73 -2.98
N TRP A 138 -4.11 -4.73 -2.97
CA TRP A 138 -4.23 -3.59 -2.05
C TRP A 138 -5.40 -2.66 -2.39
N ALA A 139 -5.68 -2.40 -3.67
CA ALA A 139 -6.83 -1.61 -4.07
C ALA A 139 -8.16 -2.22 -3.60
N LYS A 140 -8.32 -3.56 -3.71
CA LYS A 140 -9.50 -4.32 -3.26
C LYS A 140 -9.67 -4.40 -1.74
N LYS A 141 -8.70 -3.93 -0.96
CA LYS A 141 -8.76 -3.81 0.50
C LYS A 141 -9.13 -2.41 1.00
N CYS A 142 -9.17 -1.40 0.12
CA CYS A 142 -9.34 -0.01 0.52
C CYS A 142 -10.76 0.24 1.06
N PRO A 143 -10.97 0.59 2.35
CA PRO A 143 -12.30 0.63 2.98
C PRO A 143 -13.33 1.57 2.35
N VAL A 144 -12.92 2.48 1.46
CA VAL A 144 -13.84 3.34 0.71
C VAL A 144 -14.75 2.57 -0.25
N ILE A 145 -14.45 1.30 -0.57
CA ILE A 145 -15.34 0.44 -1.37
C ILE A 145 -16.66 0.13 -0.65
N ASP A 146 -16.68 0.20 0.69
CA ASP A 146 -17.84 -0.06 1.53
C ASP A 146 -18.70 1.21 1.76
N ALA A 147 -18.42 2.31 1.04
CA ALA A 147 -19.23 3.52 1.08
C ALA A 147 -20.68 3.24 0.62
N PRO A 148 -21.74 3.73 1.31
CA PRO A 148 -23.13 3.39 1.00
C PRO A 148 -23.58 3.73 -0.43
N GLN A 149 -23.04 4.81 -0.99
CA GLN A 149 -23.23 5.30 -2.36
C GLN A 149 -22.38 4.55 -3.41
N GLY A 150 -21.52 3.64 -2.98
CA GLY A 150 -20.44 3.06 -3.79
C GLY A 150 -19.28 4.02 -4.00
N CYS A 151 -18.14 3.49 -4.47
CA CYS A 151 -16.94 4.27 -4.79
C CYS A 151 -16.32 3.78 -6.10
N THR A 152 -15.58 4.66 -6.79
CA THR A 152 -14.74 4.28 -7.94
C THR A 152 -13.28 4.51 -7.60
N LEU A 153 -12.45 3.51 -7.90
CA LEU A 153 -11.00 3.55 -7.73
C LEU A 153 -10.31 3.49 -9.10
N GLU A 154 -9.37 4.40 -9.36
CA GLU A 154 -8.57 4.47 -10.58
C GLU A 154 -7.11 4.13 -10.23
N LEU A 155 -6.69 2.89 -10.53
CA LEU A 155 -5.33 2.39 -10.29
C LEU A 155 -4.45 2.59 -11.53
N ARG A 156 -3.31 3.28 -11.39
CA ARG A 156 -2.41 3.62 -12.49
C ARG A 156 -0.93 3.46 -12.10
N GLN A 157 -0.12 2.94 -13.01
CA GLN A 157 1.33 2.84 -12.83
C GLN A 157 2.01 4.20 -13.02
N PHE A 158 3.09 4.45 -12.28
CA PHE A 158 4.01 5.55 -12.57
C PHE A 158 4.95 5.15 -13.72
N ILE A 159 5.16 6.06 -14.67
CA ILE A 159 6.19 5.93 -15.71
C ILE A 159 7.57 5.86 -15.03
N THR A 160 8.37 4.88 -15.44
CA THR A 160 9.74 4.66 -14.96
C THR A 160 10.78 5.24 -15.93
N MET A 161 12.06 5.21 -15.55
CA MET A 161 13.16 5.57 -16.46
C MET A 161 13.41 4.53 -17.55
N GLU A 162 12.92 3.30 -17.41
CA GLU A 162 13.01 2.28 -18.46
C GLU A 162 11.92 2.50 -19.51
N ASP A 163 10.68 2.81 -19.09
CA ASP A 163 9.57 3.13 -19.99
C ASP A 163 9.89 4.35 -20.90
N ALA A 164 10.71 5.27 -20.40
CA ALA A 164 11.09 6.51 -21.07
C ALA A 164 12.54 6.52 -21.60
N ARG A 165 13.29 5.41 -21.54
CA ARG A 165 14.75 5.39 -21.78
C ARG A 165 15.17 6.06 -23.11
N ASP A 166 14.36 5.90 -24.16
CA ASP A 166 14.68 6.35 -25.52
C ASP A 166 14.41 7.86 -25.70
N SER A 167 13.88 8.52 -24.67
CA SER A 167 13.59 9.97 -24.61
C SER A 167 14.56 10.76 -23.73
N PHE A 168 15.46 10.09 -23.00
CA PHE A 168 16.39 10.73 -22.05
C PHE A 168 17.85 10.46 -22.44
N THR A 169 18.70 11.49 -22.44
CA THR A 169 20.15 11.30 -22.54
C THR A 169 20.72 10.73 -21.24
N ASP A 170 21.88 10.10 -21.31
CA ASP A 170 22.58 9.52 -20.15
C ASP A 170 22.78 10.54 -19.02
N GLU A 171 23.14 11.78 -19.38
CA GLU A 171 23.25 12.92 -18.47
C GLU A 171 21.93 13.24 -17.76
N MET A 172 20.81 13.32 -18.50
CA MET A 172 19.49 13.55 -17.90
C MET A 172 19.04 12.38 -16.99
N ARG A 173 19.41 11.14 -17.34
CA ARG A 173 19.16 9.95 -16.49
C ARG A 173 19.95 10.03 -15.18
N GLU A 174 21.22 10.44 -15.24
CA GLU A 174 22.04 10.69 -14.05
C GLU A 174 21.50 11.82 -13.17
N GLU A 175 21.14 12.98 -13.76
CA GLU A 175 20.59 14.11 -13.00
C GLU A 175 19.29 13.73 -12.28
N HIS A 176 18.38 13.05 -12.98
CA HIS A 176 17.15 12.56 -12.37
C HIS A 176 17.40 11.51 -11.29
N ALA A 177 18.40 10.63 -11.45
CA ALA A 177 18.79 9.68 -10.40
C ALA A 177 19.32 10.39 -9.14
N LYS A 178 20.19 11.41 -9.31
CA LYS A 178 20.70 12.28 -8.23
C LYS A 178 19.54 13.00 -7.52
N GLY A 179 18.62 13.59 -8.28
CA GLY A 179 17.41 14.25 -7.77
C GLY A 179 16.45 13.30 -7.05
N ARG A 180 16.25 12.07 -7.57
CA ARG A 180 15.47 11.04 -6.89
C ARG A 180 16.07 10.65 -5.55
N LYS A 181 17.38 10.40 -5.49
CA LYS A 181 18.06 10.07 -4.23
C LYS A 181 17.85 11.17 -3.18
N LEU A 182 18.04 12.45 -3.56
CA LEU A 182 17.82 13.59 -2.66
C LEU A 182 16.37 13.67 -2.13
N LEU A 183 15.37 13.31 -2.95
CA LEU A 183 13.97 13.25 -2.52
C LEU A 183 13.69 12.05 -1.60
N ASP A 184 14.25 10.88 -1.93
CA ASP A 184 14.11 9.66 -1.12
C ASP A 184 14.73 9.88 0.28
N ASP A 185 15.96 10.42 0.32
CA ASP A 185 16.67 10.83 1.55
C ASP A 185 15.86 11.87 2.36
N LYS A 186 15.36 12.94 1.71
CA LYS A 186 14.62 14.03 2.37
C LYS A 186 13.28 13.59 2.97
N LEU A 187 12.58 12.67 2.29
CA LEU A 187 11.27 12.18 2.74
C LEU A 187 11.40 11.05 3.78
N GLY A 188 12.62 10.61 4.10
CA GLY A 188 12.85 9.42 4.93
C GLY A 188 12.41 8.13 4.25
N PHE A 189 12.22 8.14 2.92
CA PHE A 189 11.84 6.96 2.15
C PHE A 189 13.07 6.06 1.96
N GLN A 190 13.39 5.30 3.00
CA GLN A 190 14.49 4.35 2.96
C GLN A 190 14.11 3.15 2.08
N LYS A 191 14.51 3.23 0.80
CA LYS A 191 14.84 2.05 0.01
C LYS A 191 15.75 1.16 0.88
N PRO A 192 15.37 -0.08 1.21
CA PRO A 192 16.21 -0.94 2.01
C PRO A 192 17.49 -1.24 1.23
N THR A 193 18.62 -1.25 1.93
CA THR A 193 19.88 -1.73 1.37
C THR A 193 19.76 -3.20 0.99
N SER A 194 20.41 -3.58 -0.10
CA SER A 194 20.69 -4.97 -0.40
C SER A 194 21.94 -5.38 0.38
N ASP A 195 21.71 -5.89 1.59
CA ASP A 195 22.70 -6.60 2.41
C ASP A 195 22.86 -8.06 1.91
#